data_AF-A0A4Q0XTV3-F1
#
_entry.id   AF-A0A4Q0XTV3-F1
#
_cell.length_a   1.000
_cell.length_b   1.000
_cell.length_c   1.000
_cell.angle_alpha   90.00
_cell.angle_beta   90.00
_cell.angle_gamma   90.00
#
_symmetry.space_group_name_H-M   'P 1'
#
loop_
_entity.id
_entity.type
_entity.pdbx_description
1 polymer ?
#
loop_
_entity_poly.entity_id
_entity_poly.type
_entity_poly.pdbx_seq_one_letter_code
_entity_poly.pdbx_strand_id
1 'polypeptide(L)'
;MEKINTVGQLKLAFLDMWKEISDEETQALLTYDKLLNIEKRYKDVVTESFPIEKIVLVFHAYASIAYLSAELIVNAKIYLDNKKENYILLARKQTENSFQFSIVYSNIKELSSHPGLGIPIDNMIGYLEGDSPLDSLKNYYNEQTK
;
A
#
# COMPACT_ATOMS: atom_id res chain seq x y z
N MET A 1 -1.20 -9.38 -22.24
CA MET A 1 -0.67 -9.53 -20.87
C MET A 1 -0.59 -11.02 -20.54
N GLU A 2 0.48 -11.45 -19.87
CA GLU A 2 0.57 -12.82 -19.35
C GLU A 2 -0.34 -13.00 -18.11
N LYS A 3 -0.68 -14.25 -17.80
CA LYS A 3 -1.39 -14.58 -16.57
C LYS A 3 -0.57 -14.19 -15.33
N ILE A 4 -1.22 -13.55 -14.37
CA ILE A 4 -0.58 -13.06 -13.14
C ILE A 4 -0.42 -14.24 -12.17
N ASN A 5 0.78 -14.80 -12.08
CA ASN A 5 1.12 -15.90 -11.17
C ASN A 5 2.08 -15.48 -10.06
N THR A 6 2.64 -14.27 -10.15
CA THR A 6 3.65 -13.76 -9.22
C THR A 6 3.40 -12.31 -8.85
N VAL A 7 3.96 -11.88 -7.71
CA VAL A 7 3.92 -10.47 -7.28
C VAL A 7 4.64 -9.55 -8.28
N GLY A 8 5.70 -10.04 -8.95
CA GLY A 8 6.39 -9.28 -9.99
C GLY A 8 5.49 -8.99 -11.19
N GLN A 9 4.74 -9.99 -11.66
CA GLN A 9 3.76 -9.82 -12.74
C GLN A 9 2.60 -8.89 -12.31
N LEU A 10 2.18 -8.93 -11.05
CA LEU A 10 1.17 -8.02 -10.50
C LEU A 10 1.65 -6.56 -10.51
N LYS A 11 2.91 -6.32 -10.13
CA LYS A 11 3.53 -4.99 -10.18
C LYS A 11 3.62 -4.47 -11.62
N LEU A 12 4.05 -5.29 -12.57
CA LEU A 12 4.10 -4.91 -14.00
C LEU A 12 2.70 -4.61 -14.55
N ALA A 13 1.72 -5.45 -14.23
CA ALA A 13 0.33 -5.26 -14.61
C ALA A 13 -0.24 -3.92 -14.14
N PHE A 14 0.09 -3.50 -12.90
CA PHE A 14 -0.28 -2.19 -12.37
C PHE A 14 0.41 -1.05 -13.11
N LEU A 15 1.72 -1.14 -13.35
CA LEU A 15 2.47 -0.09 -14.04
C LEU A 15 2.00 0.12 -15.47
N ASP A 16 1.64 -0.96 -16.17
CA ASP A 16 1.07 -0.88 -17.50
C ASP A 16 -0.33 -0.27 -17.47
N MET A 17 -1.16 -0.61 -16.48
CA MET A 17 -2.43 0.08 -16.24
C MET A 17 -2.23 1.59 -16.10
N TRP A 18 -1.27 1.97 -15.25
CA TRP A 18 -1.10 3.33 -14.77
C TRP A 18 -0.64 4.30 -15.87
N LYS A 19 -0.02 3.78 -16.93
CA LYS A 19 0.34 4.57 -18.11
C LYS A 19 -0.88 5.01 -18.93
N GLU A 20 -1.96 4.24 -18.87
CA GLU A 20 -3.16 4.42 -19.70
C GLU A 20 -4.42 4.66 -18.85
N ILE A 21 -4.25 4.86 -17.55
CA ILE A 21 -5.37 5.00 -16.61
C ILE A 21 -6.08 6.33 -16.84
N SER A 22 -7.42 6.31 -16.92
CA SER A 22 -8.21 7.54 -16.99
C SER A 22 -8.40 8.19 -15.62
N ASP A 23 -8.84 9.45 -15.59
CA ASP A 23 -9.19 10.13 -14.34
C ASP A 23 -10.34 9.41 -13.60
N GLU A 24 -11.32 8.87 -14.34
CA GLU A 24 -12.40 8.08 -13.77
C GLU A 24 -11.91 6.76 -13.17
N GLU A 25 -11.00 6.05 -13.85
CA GLU A 25 -10.39 4.82 -13.34
C GLU A 25 -9.48 5.12 -12.14
N THR A 26 -8.79 6.26 -12.15
CA THR A 26 -7.99 6.75 -11.03
C THR A 26 -8.87 7.00 -9.81
N GLN A 27 -9.96 7.76 -9.96
CA GLN A 27 -10.89 8.01 -8.87
C GLN A 27 -11.59 6.72 -8.40
N ALA A 28 -11.95 5.82 -9.31
CA ALA A 28 -12.50 4.52 -8.98
C ALA A 28 -11.52 3.68 -8.13
N LEU A 29 -10.24 3.63 -8.50
CA LEU A 29 -9.21 2.99 -7.69
C LEU A 29 -9.07 3.66 -6.33
N LEU A 30 -8.99 4.98 -6.26
CA LEU A 30 -8.73 5.70 -5.01
C LEU A 30 -9.87 5.57 -4.01
N THR A 31 -11.10 5.66 -4.50
CA THR A 31 -12.31 5.52 -3.68
C THR A 31 -12.71 4.06 -3.43
N TYR A 32 -12.06 3.13 -4.14
CA TYR A 32 -12.44 1.71 -4.17
C TYR A 32 -13.91 1.50 -4.55
N ASP A 33 -14.42 2.34 -5.46
CA ASP A 33 -15.81 2.32 -5.94
C ASP A 33 -15.83 2.22 -7.46
N LYS A 34 -16.89 1.67 -8.04
CA LYS A 34 -17.10 1.58 -9.50
C LYS A 34 -15.93 0.91 -10.27
N LEU A 35 -15.34 -0.12 -9.69
CA LEU A 35 -14.15 -0.84 -10.20
C LEU A 35 -14.40 -1.70 -11.45
N LEU A 36 -15.65 -1.74 -11.95
CA LEU A 36 -16.12 -2.57 -13.07
C LEU A 36 -15.27 -2.49 -14.34
N ASN A 37 -14.70 -1.33 -14.65
CA ASN A 37 -13.86 -1.14 -15.85
C ASN A 37 -12.48 -1.76 -15.67
N ILE A 38 -11.93 -1.68 -14.45
CA ILE A 38 -10.64 -2.27 -14.09
C ILE A 38 -10.79 -3.78 -14.03
N GLU A 39 -11.87 -4.27 -13.41
CA GLU A 39 -12.17 -5.71 -13.38
C GLU A 39 -12.26 -6.30 -14.79
N LYS A 40 -12.96 -5.63 -15.72
CA LYS A 40 -13.04 -6.05 -17.13
C LYS A 40 -11.68 -6.11 -17.80
N ARG A 41 -10.79 -5.15 -17.55
CA ARG A 41 -9.44 -5.08 -18.16
C ARG A 41 -8.55 -6.25 -17.74
N TYR A 42 -8.71 -6.76 -16.51
CA TYR A 42 -7.85 -7.82 -15.95
C TYR A 42 -8.50 -9.19 -15.88
N LYS A 43 -9.79 -9.32 -16.21
CA LYS A 43 -10.55 -10.57 -16.11
C LYS A 43 -9.88 -11.77 -16.82
N ASP A 44 -9.20 -11.54 -17.94
CA ASP A 44 -8.60 -12.60 -18.75
C ASP A 44 -7.18 -12.99 -18.30
N VAL A 45 -6.60 -12.25 -17.36
CA VAL A 45 -5.21 -12.44 -16.89
C VAL A 45 -5.12 -12.81 -15.41
N VAL A 46 -6.26 -12.93 -14.73
CA VAL A 46 -6.34 -13.41 -13.35
C VAL A 46 -6.02 -14.90 -13.25
N THR A 47 -5.62 -15.33 -12.07
CA THR A 47 -5.35 -16.73 -11.73
C THR A 47 -5.96 -17.06 -10.38
N GLU A 48 -6.00 -18.33 -9.98
CA GLU A 48 -6.45 -18.72 -8.64
C GLU A 48 -5.60 -18.09 -7.53
N SER A 49 -4.30 -17.89 -7.77
CA SER A 49 -3.37 -17.24 -6.82
C SER A 49 -3.59 -15.72 -6.71
N PHE A 50 -4.13 -15.12 -7.78
CA PHE A 50 -4.41 -13.70 -7.91
C PHE A 50 -5.80 -13.50 -8.51
N PRO A 51 -6.87 -13.76 -7.72
CA PRO A 51 -8.24 -13.51 -8.16
C PRO A 51 -8.47 -12.00 -8.30
N ILE A 52 -9.50 -11.63 -9.05
CA ILE A 52 -9.72 -10.23 -9.43
C ILE A 52 -9.87 -9.30 -8.22
N GLU A 53 -10.53 -9.76 -7.16
CA GLU A 53 -10.74 -9.01 -5.93
C GLU A 53 -9.40 -8.66 -5.27
N LYS A 54 -8.46 -9.62 -5.27
CA LYS A 54 -7.10 -9.43 -4.73
C LYS A 54 -6.31 -8.45 -5.60
N ILE A 55 -6.41 -8.56 -6.92
CA ILE A 55 -5.73 -7.64 -7.86
C ILE A 55 -6.21 -6.21 -7.63
N VAL A 56 -7.53 -6.00 -7.62
CA VAL A 56 -8.13 -4.67 -7.45
C VAL A 56 -7.80 -4.07 -6.08
N LEU A 57 -7.77 -4.88 -5.02
CA LEU A 57 -7.34 -4.44 -3.69
C LEU A 57 -5.88 -3.97 -3.67
N VAL A 58 -4.98 -4.73 -4.30
CA VAL A 58 -3.56 -4.35 -4.39
C VAL A 58 -3.40 -3.09 -5.24
N PHE A 59 -4.14 -2.98 -6.34
CA PHE A 59 -4.09 -1.80 -7.21
C PHE A 59 -4.62 -0.55 -6.51
N HIS A 60 -5.68 -0.69 -5.70
CA HIS A 60 -6.15 0.38 -4.82
C HIS A 60 -5.07 0.81 -3.84
N ALA A 61 -4.42 -0.14 -3.14
CA ALA A 61 -3.33 0.20 -2.24
C ALA A 61 -2.19 0.94 -2.96
N TYR A 62 -1.80 0.50 -4.16
CA TYR A 62 -0.79 1.17 -4.98
C TYR A 62 -1.25 2.56 -5.44
N ALA A 63 -2.50 2.70 -5.88
CA ALA A 63 -3.08 3.98 -6.31
C ALA A 63 -3.17 4.96 -5.15
N SER A 64 -3.65 4.54 -3.98
CA SER A 64 -3.70 5.36 -2.77
C SER A 64 -2.29 5.80 -2.36
N ILE A 65 -1.30 4.90 -2.42
CA ILE A 65 0.10 5.26 -2.18
C ILE A 65 0.59 6.31 -3.20
N ALA A 66 0.31 6.14 -4.50
CA ALA A 66 0.72 7.07 -5.55
C ALA A 66 0.04 8.44 -5.42
N TYR A 67 -1.28 8.46 -5.18
CA TYR A 67 -2.08 9.68 -5.02
C TYR A 67 -1.72 10.45 -3.76
N LEU A 68 -1.55 9.79 -2.62
CA LEU A 68 -1.07 10.43 -1.39
C LEU A 68 0.38 10.94 -1.53
N SER A 69 1.19 10.27 -2.33
CA SER A 69 2.53 10.76 -2.68
C SER A 69 2.47 12.01 -3.56
N ALA A 70 1.38 12.23 -4.30
CA ALA A 70 1.17 13.36 -5.20
C ALA A 70 0.42 14.55 -4.57
N GLU A 71 -0.63 14.33 -3.77
CA GLU A 71 -1.54 15.39 -3.31
C GLU A 71 -1.20 16.04 -1.96
N LEU A 72 -0.58 15.32 -1.02
CA LEU A 72 -0.31 15.85 0.33
C LEU A 72 1.07 16.52 0.48
N ILE A 73 1.77 16.76 -0.63
CA ILE A 73 3.20 17.12 -0.73
C ILE A 73 4.07 15.88 -0.47
N VAL A 74 4.77 15.41 -1.50
CA VAL A 74 5.96 14.54 -1.44
C VAL A 74 6.02 13.71 -0.15
N ASN A 75 5.32 12.57 -0.12
CA ASN A 75 5.53 11.43 0.79
C ASN A 75 4.58 11.12 1.97
N ALA A 76 3.30 10.83 1.73
CA ALA A 76 2.52 10.01 2.68
C ALA A 76 2.08 8.67 2.07
N LYS A 77 2.08 7.57 2.84
CA LYS A 77 1.60 6.24 2.42
C LYS A 77 0.50 5.75 3.38
N ILE A 78 -0.59 5.18 2.89
CA ILE A 78 -1.60 4.50 3.72
C ILE A 78 -1.40 2.99 3.63
N TYR A 79 -1.36 2.32 4.78
CA TYR A 79 -1.56 0.87 4.88
C TYR A 79 -3.00 0.60 5.34
N LEU A 80 -3.65 -0.34 4.68
CA LEU A 80 -4.97 -0.87 5.02
C LEU A 80 -4.81 -2.38 5.19
N ASP A 81 -5.38 -2.94 6.27
CA ASP A 81 -5.38 -4.38 6.45
C ASP A 81 -6.38 -5.09 5.51
N ASN A 82 -6.22 -6.40 5.34
CA ASN A 82 -7.02 -7.20 4.40
C ASN A 82 -8.54 -7.15 4.67
N LYS A 83 -8.95 -6.83 5.91
CA LYS A 83 -10.34 -6.72 6.33
C LYS A 83 -10.88 -5.29 6.29
N LYS A 84 -10.04 -4.29 6.00
CA LYS A 84 -10.36 -2.85 6.02
C LYS A 84 -10.80 -2.34 7.40
N GLU A 85 -10.44 -3.06 8.45
CA GLU A 85 -10.75 -2.70 9.83
C GLU A 85 -9.63 -1.85 10.43
N ASN A 86 -8.40 -2.00 9.90
CA ASN A 86 -7.22 -1.31 10.39
C ASN A 86 -6.55 -0.50 9.30
N TYR A 87 -6.19 0.75 9.61
CA TYR A 87 -5.43 1.61 8.73
C TYR A 87 -4.33 2.38 9.47
N ILE A 88 -3.27 2.67 8.72
CA ILE A 88 -2.08 3.38 9.19
C ILE A 88 -1.73 4.43 8.15
N LEU A 89 -1.62 5.68 8.57
CA LEU A 89 -1.05 6.78 7.83
C LEU A 89 0.44 6.86 8.13
N LEU A 90 1.25 6.82 7.08
CA LEU A 90 2.69 6.94 7.11
C LEU A 90 3.11 8.28 6.52
N ALA A 91 4.11 8.93 7.11
CA ALA A 91 4.85 10.02 6.50
C ALA A 91 6.29 9.57 6.24
N ARG A 92 6.83 9.82 5.05
CA ARG A 92 8.26 9.55 4.81
C ARG A 92 9.09 10.64 5.44
N LYS A 93 10.23 10.22 5.98
CA LYS A 93 11.26 11.07 6.54
C LYS A 93 12.54 10.78 5.77
N GLN A 94 13.20 11.83 5.29
CA GLN A 94 14.52 11.73 4.70
C GLN A 94 15.52 12.23 5.74
N THR A 95 16.49 11.40 6.08
CA THR A 95 17.67 11.81 6.86
C THR A 95 18.87 11.91 5.93
N GLU A 96 19.97 12.52 6.36
CA GLU A 96 21.17 12.73 5.52
C GLU A 96 21.69 11.45 4.85
N ASN A 97 21.45 10.28 5.45
CA ASN A 97 21.97 9.00 4.99
C ASN A 97 20.91 7.91 4.73
N SER A 98 19.60 8.18 4.88
CA SER A 98 18.58 7.12 4.68
C SER A 98 17.16 7.64 4.42
N PHE A 99 16.33 6.77 3.83
CA PHE A 99 14.88 6.96 3.77
C PHE A 99 14.19 6.15 4.86
N GLN A 100 13.25 6.81 5.54
CA GLN A 100 12.45 6.22 6.60
C GLN A 100 10.96 6.52 6.37
N PHE A 101 10.09 5.73 6.98
CA PHE A 101 8.67 5.99 7.13
C PHE A 101 8.32 6.10 8.60
N SER A 102 7.49 7.04 8.98
CA SER A 102 6.96 7.16 10.33
C SER A 102 5.46 6.98 10.30
N ILE A 103 4.90 6.26 11.27
CA ILE A 103 3.45 6.26 11.46
C ILE A 103 3.07 7.62 12.04
N VAL A 104 2.23 8.37 11.33
CA VAL A 104 1.71 9.66 11.80
C VAL A 104 0.31 9.53 12.41
N TYR A 105 -0.42 8.48 12.01
CA TYR A 105 -1.71 8.15 12.59
C TYR A 105 -2.06 6.69 12.30
N SER A 106 -2.76 6.03 13.20
CA SER A 106 -3.40 4.74 12.97
C SER A 106 -4.65 4.61 13.84
N ASN A 107 -5.66 3.91 13.36
CA ASN A 107 -6.77 3.50 14.22
C ASN A 107 -6.42 2.33 15.17
N ILE A 108 -5.21 1.76 15.02
CA ILE A 108 -4.59 0.87 16.00
C ILE A 108 -3.85 1.73 17.03
N LYS A 109 -4.34 1.72 18.27
CA LYS A 109 -3.88 2.63 19.33
C LYS A 109 -2.39 2.50 19.62
N GLU A 110 -1.86 1.28 19.59
CA GLU A 110 -0.46 0.96 19.88
C GLU A 110 0.51 1.42 18.80
N LEU A 111 0.03 1.69 17.59
CA LEU A 111 0.85 2.19 16.48
C LEU A 111 0.86 3.73 16.42
N SER A 112 -0.07 4.37 17.13
CA SER A 112 -0.17 5.83 17.24
C SER A 112 0.54 6.40 18.47
N SER A 113 1.23 5.56 19.26
CA SER A 113 1.89 5.98 20.50
C SER A 113 3.16 6.80 20.27
N HIS A 114 3.82 6.66 19.11
CA HIS A 114 5.07 7.34 18.79
C HIS A 114 5.03 8.01 17.40
N PRO A 115 4.18 9.03 17.21
CA PRO A 115 4.06 9.71 15.93
C PRO A 115 5.40 10.37 15.56
N GLY A 116 5.89 10.07 14.35
CA GLY A 116 7.13 10.67 13.81
C GLY A 116 8.43 9.90 14.09
N LEU A 117 8.40 8.80 14.86
CA LEU A 117 9.55 7.89 14.93
C LEU A 117 9.68 7.13 13.61
N GLY A 118 10.86 7.21 13.01
CA GLY A 118 11.15 6.66 11.69
C GLY A 118 11.48 5.18 11.73
N ILE A 119 10.95 4.46 10.75
CA ILE A 119 11.20 3.05 10.42
C ILE A 119 11.99 3.05 9.11
N PRO A 120 13.18 2.41 9.03
CA PRO A 120 13.92 2.27 7.79
C PRO A 120 13.05 1.71 6.66
N ILE A 121 13.25 2.19 5.42
CA ILE A 121 12.45 1.77 4.27
C ILE A 121 12.47 0.25 4.04
N ASP A 122 13.62 -0.38 4.15
CA ASP A 122 13.78 -1.83 3.92
C ASP A 122 13.01 -2.65 4.97
N ASN A 123 13.06 -2.19 6.23
CA ASN A 123 12.29 -2.78 7.31
C ASN A 123 10.78 -2.62 7.08
N MET A 124 10.33 -1.41 6.70
CA MET A 124 8.92 -1.15 6.41
C MET A 124 8.41 -2.06 5.28
N ILE A 125 9.16 -2.22 4.20
CA ILE A 125 8.79 -3.11 3.10
C ILE A 125 8.70 -4.56 3.61
N GLY A 126 9.71 -5.04 4.34
CA GLY A 126 9.70 -6.38 4.91
C GLY A 126 8.53 -6.64 5.87
N TYR A 127 8.15 -5.65 6.68
CA TYR A 127 6.99 -5.76 7.57
C TYR A 127 5.69 -5.86 6.79
N LEU A 128 5.51 -5.01 5.77
CA LEU A 128 4.30 -4.99 4.95
C LEU A 128 4.15 -6.23 4.06
N GLU A 129 5.25 -6.82 3.62
CA GLU A 129 5.26 -8.03 2.78
C GLU A 129 5.19 -9.34 3.59
N GLY A 130 5.33 -9.27 4.93
CA GLY A 130 5.30 -10.43 5.82
C GLY A 130 3.89 -10.91 6.19
N ASP A 131 3.83 -12.08 6.84
CA ASP A 131 2.55 -12.72 7.24
C ASP A 131 1.80 -11.96 8.34
N SER A 132 2.48 -11.11 9.10
CA SER A 132 1.88 -10.33 10.21
C SER A 132 2.47 -8.92 10.29
N PRO A 133 2.06 -8.02 9.38
CA PRO A 133 2.60 -6.65 9.31
C PRO A 133 2.37 -5.84 10.58
N LEU A 134 1.18 -5.99 11.19
CA LEU A 134 0.82 -5.26 12.40
C LEU A 134 1.69 -5.63 13.59
N ASP A 135 1.95 -6.93 13.78
CA ASP A 135 2.78 -7.40 14.89
C ASP A 135 4.24 -6.97 14.69
N SER A 136 4.73 -7.01 13.45
CA SER A 136 6.07 -6.55 13.10
C SER A 136 6.25 -5.06 13.40
N LEU A 137 5.26 -4.24 13.04
CA LEU A 137 5.24 -2.81 13.34
C LEU A 137 5.16 -2.53 14.84
N LYS A 138 4.28 -3.24 15.58
CA LYS A 138 4.17 -3.10 17.05
C LYS A 138 5.47 -3.45 17.75
N ASN A 139 6.13 -4.55 17.34
CA ASN A 139 7.40 -4.98 17.91
C ASN A 139 8.50 -3.95 17.71
N TYR A 140 8.60 -3.36 16.51
CA TYR A 140 9.56 -2.30 16.24
C TYR A 140 9.41 -1.12 17.23
N TYR A 141 8.18 -0.61 17.43
CA TYR A 141 7.95 0.49 18.37
C TYR A 141 8.24 0.10 19.82
N ASN A 142 7.93 -1.12 20.23
CA ASN A 142 8.23 -1.62 21.58
C ASN A 142 9.74 -1.75 21.85
N GLU A 143 10.54 -2.09 20.84
CA GLU A 143 12.00 -2.20 20.96
C GLU A 143 12.68 -0.83 21.03
N GLN A 144 12.17 0.16 20.29
CA GLN A 144 12.74 1.51 20.24
C GLN A 144 12.39 2.38 21.45
N THR A 145 11.49 1.92 22.34
CA THR A 145 10.97 2.69 23.49
C THR A 145 11.32 2.08 24.85
N LYS A 146 12.10 0.99 24.85
CA LYS A 146 12.78 0.43 26.02
C LYS A 146 14.12 1.12 26.25
#